data_AF-A0A8C4Q926-F1
#
_entry.id   AF-A0A8C4Q926-F1
#
_cell.length_a   1.000
_cell.length_b   1.000
_cell.length_c   1.000
_cell.angle_alpha   90.00
_cell.angle_beta   90.00
_cell.angle_gamma   90.00
#
_symmetry.space_group_name_H-M   'P 1'
#
loop_
_entity.id
_entity.type
_entity.pdbx_description
1 polymer ?
#
loop_
_entity_poly.entity_id
_entity_poly.type
_entity_poly.pdbx_seq_one_letter_code
_entity_poly.pdbx_strand_id
1 'polypeptide(L)'
;MASPHTRRVLAESQAINGSNVCFECRAENPHWASVTYGVWLCEECADQHRSLGEGIREVTLLCLLDPPSEHELQRMLAGGNDNFWEFLNLNVCDPSWTIQDKYHSFQAAAYRDRVLSYLICTTNYPFQGA
;
A
#
# COMPACT_ATOMS: atom_id res chain seq x y z
N MET A 1 -11.96 -9.83 15.24
CA MET A 1 -12.92 -8.97 14.50
C MET A 1 -12.43 -7.54 14.59
N ALA A 2 -12.20 -6.87 13.46
CA ALA A 2 -11.72 -5.48 13.44
C ALA A 2 -12.72 -4.51 14.09
N SER A 3 -12.21 -3.49 14.79
CA SER A 3 -13.05 -2.49 15.46
C SER A 3 -13.92 -1.72 14.43
N PRO A 4 -15.08 -1.15 14.82
CA PRO A 4 -15.87 -0.29 13.94
C PRO A 4 -15.08 0.90 13.39
N HIS A 5 -14.10 1.41 14.16
CA HIS A 5 -13.22 2.49 13.73
C HIS A 5 -12.29 2.03 12.60
N THR A 6 -11.61 0.90 12.80
CA THR A 6 -10.73 0.26 11.81
C THR A 6 -11.44 0.03 10.47
N ARG A 7 -12.70 -0.44 10.51
CA ARG A 7 -13.50 -0.67 9.30
C ARG A 7 -13.82 0.61 8.53
N ARG A 8 -14.01 1.74 9.22
CA ARG A 8 -14.23 3.04 8.56
C ARG A 8 -12.98 3.51 7.84
N VAL A 9 -11.83 3.45 8.51
CA VAL A 9 -10.56 3.89 7.92
C VAL A 9 -10.17 3.03 6.72
N LEU A 10 -10.44 1.72 6.77
CA LEU A 10 -10.24 0.84 5.61
C LEU A 10 -11.20 1.18 4.45
N ALA A 11 -12.46 1.51 4.75
CA ALA A 11 -13.38 1.96 3.71
C ALA A 11 -12.97 3.31 3.12
N GLU A 12 -12.43 4.22 3.93
CA GLU A 12 -11.86 5.50 3.49
C GLU A 12 -10.65 5.27 2.59
N SER A 13 -9.74 4.35 2.93
CA SER A 13 -8.58 4.04 2.09
C SER A 13 -8.95 3.29 0.80
N GLN A 14 -10.07 2.55 0.78
CA GLN A 14 -10.67 2.00 -0.45
C GLN A 14 -11.34 3.08 -1.30
N ALA A 15 -11.88 4.13 -0.67
CA ALA A 15 -12.44 5.28 -1.37
C ALA A 15 -11.37 6.20 -2.00
N ILE A 16 -10.09 6.04 -1.62
CA ILE A 16 -8.98 6.70 -2.31
C ILE A 16 -8.94 6.21 -3.77
N ASN A 17 -8.73 7.14 -4.70
CA ASN A 17 -8.77 6.85 -6.13
C ASN A 17 -7.86 5.66 -6.50
N GLY A 18 -8.44 4.71 -7.26
CA GLY A 18 -7.78 3.51 -7.74
C GLY A 18 -7.69 2.34 -6.76
N SER A 19 -8.08 2.51 -5.49
CA SER A 19 -8.00 1.46 -4.46
C SER A 19 -9.07 0.35 -4.56
N ASN A 20 -10.11 0.55 -5.38
CA ASN A 20 -11.18 -0.44 -5.63
C ASN A 20 -10.77 -1.58 -6.58
N VAL A 21 -9.59 -1.49 -7.18
CA VAL A 21 -9.03 -2.49 -8.08
C VAL A 21 -7.65 -2.93 -7.60
N CYS A 22 -7.25 -4.15 -7.93
CA CYS A 22 -5.91 -4.64 -7.64
C CYS A 22 -4.86 -3.78 -8.37
N PHE A 23 -3.81 -3.39 -7.65
CA PHE A 23 -2.75 -2.57 -8.20
C PHE A 23 -2.03 -3.23 -9.39
N GLU A 24 -1.79 -4.54 -9.34
CA GLU A 24 -1.05 -5.26 -10.38
C GLU A 24 -1.94 -5.72 -11.54
N CYS A 25 -3.00 -6.49 -11.26
CA CYS A 25 -3.83 -7.11 -12.29
C CYS A 25 -5.15 -6.37 -12.57
N ARG A 26 -5.46 -5.30 -11.82
CA ARG A 26 -6.73 -4.54 -11.92
C ARG A 26 -8.00 -5.35 -11.68
N ALA A 27 -7.90 -6.52 -11.04
CA ALA A 27 -9.07 -7.26 -10.57
C ALA A 27 -9.92 -6.43 -9.60
N GLU A 28 -11.23 -6.56 -9.67
CA GLU A 28 -12.16 -5.80 -8.81
C GLU A 28 -12.17 -6.34 -7.37
N ASN A 29 -12.51 -5.48 -6.41
CA ASN A 29 -12.69 -5.81 -4.99
C ASN A 29 -11.47 -6.53 -4.37
N PRO A 30 -10.30 -5.87 -4.35
CA PRO A 30 -9.12 -6.39 -3.65
C PRO A 30 -9.39 -6.55 -2.15
N HIS A 31 -9.12 -7.73 -1.60
CA HIS A 31 -9.29 -8.03 -0.18
C HIS A 31 -7.98 -8.00 0.62
N TRP A 32 -6.86 -7.85 -0.07
CA TRP A 32 -5.54 -7.79 0.53
C TRP A 32 -4.94 -6.40 0.34
N ALA A 33 -4.07 -6.01 1.24
CA ALA A 33 -3.38 -4.73 1.15
C ALA A 33 -1.91 -4.89 1.47
N SER A 34 -1.04 -4.19 0.72
CA SER A 34 0.35 -4.02 1.10
C SER A 34 0.51 -2.70 1.83
N VAL A 35 0.69 -2.79 3.15
CA VAL A 35 0.79 -1.62 4.03
C VAL A 35 2.04 -0.80 3.74
N THR A 36 3.11 -1.47 3.31
CA THR A 36 4.39 -0.86 2.95
C THR A 36 4.27 0.22 1.88
N TYR A 37 3.39 -0.01 0.92
CA TYR A 37 3.13 0.91 -0.20
C TYR A 37 1.74 1.57 -0.09
N GLY A 38 0.91 1.15 0.88
CA GLY A 38 -0.47 1.60 1.00
C GLY A 38 -1.31 1.27 -0.23
N VAL A 39 -1.15 0.07 -0.81
CA VAL A 39 -1.85 -0.36 -2.03
C VAL A 39 -2.71 -1.59 -1.80
N TRP A 40 -3.75 -1.74 -2.61
CA TRP A 40 -4.69 -2.86 -2.57
C TRP A 40 -4.39 -3.92 -3.62
N LEU A 41 -4.49 -5.19 -3.22
CA LEU A 41 -4.12 -6.37 -3.99
C LEU A 41 -5.24 -7.42 -3.96
N CYS A 42 -5.37 -8.18 -5.04
CA CYS A 42 -6.16 -9.41 -5.04
C CYS A 42 -5.39 -10.54 -4.34
N GLU A 43 -6.07 -11.64 -4.04
CA GLU A 43 -5.50 -12.83 -3.39
C GLU A 43 -4.30 -13.39 -4.17
N GLU A 44 -4.43 -13.54 -5.50
CA GLU A 44 -3.36 -14.06 -6.36
C GLU A 44 -2.10 -13.17 -6.39
N CYS A 45 -2.29 -11.85 -6.36
CA CYS A 45 -1.16 -10.90 -6.31
C CYS A 45 -0.58 -10.83 -4.90
N ALA A 46 -1.40 -10.95 -3.86
CA ALA A 46 -0.91 -11.06 -2.49
C ALA A 46 -0.02 -12.29 -2.31
N ASP A 47 -0.37 -13.42 -2.91
CA ASP A 47 0.45 -14.63 -2.88
C ASP A 47 1.79 -14.45 -3.60
N GLN A 48 1.79 -13.80 -4.77
CA GLN A 48 3.03 -13.43 -5.46
C GLN A 48 3.90 -12.50 -4.59
N HIS A 49 3.28 -11.58 -3.86
CA HIS A 49 3.99 -10.72 -2.92
C HIS A 49 4.54 -11.48 -1.70
N ARG A 50 3.88 -12.54 -1.22
CA ARG A 50 4.43 -13.41 -0.15
C ARG A 50 5.73 -14.08 -0.60
N SER A 51 5.82 -14.47 -1.87
CA SER A 51 7.00 -15.10 -2.45
C SER A 51 8.20 -14.16 -2.63
N LEU A 52 8.03 -12.83 -2.49
CA LEU A 52 9.13 -11.85 -2.55
C LEU A 52 10.03 -11.84 -1.29
N GLY A 53 9.68 -12.61 -0.26
CA GLY A 53 10.11 -12.46 1.14
C GLY A 53 11.57 -12.75 1.51
N GLU A 54 12.45 -13.17 0.61
CA GLU A 54 13.88 -13.34 0.96
C GLU A 54 14.77 -12.14 0.59
N GLY A 55 14.34 -11.28 -0.34
CA GLY A 55 15.12 -10.14 -0.82
C GLY A 55 14.64 -8.76 -0.36
N ILE A 56 13.33 -8.61 -0.12
CA ILE A 56 12.70 -7.34 0.28
C ILE A 56 12.18 -7.49 1.70
N ARG A 57 12.97 -7.07 2.70
CA ARG A 57 12.71 -7.29 4.13
C ARG A 57 11.50 -6.57 4.73
N GLU A 58 10.59 -6.01 3.94
CA GLU A 58 9.61 -5.07 4.49
C GLU A 58 8.30 -4.99 3.72
N VAL A 59 7.89 -6.02 2.97
CA VAL A 59 6.51 -6.08 2.44
C VAL A 59 5.58 -6.62 3.53
N THR A 60 5.01 -5.74 4.34
CA THR A 60 3.95 -6.10 5.28
C THR A 60 2.65 -6.20 4.50
N LEU A 61 2.22 -7.44 4.24
CA LEU A 61 0.89 -7.73 3.72
C LEU A 61 -0.08 -7.77 4.89
N LEU A 62 -1.12 -6.96 4.81
CA LEU A 62 -2.23 -6.97 5.73
C LEU A 62 -3.41 -7.69 5.08
N CYS A 63 -3.94 -8.68 5.78
CA CYS A 63 -5.22 -9.27 5.46
C CYS A 63 -6.33 -8.39 6.07
N LEU A 64 -7.43 -8.14 5.35
CA LEU A 64 -8.64 -7.52 5.92
C LEU A 64 -9.20 -8.28 7.15
N LEU A 65 -8.85 -9.56 7.29
CA LEU A 65 -9.27 -10.41 8.42
C LEU A 65 -8.49 -10.13 9.71
N ASP A 66 -7.25 -9.63 9.58
CA ASP A 66 -6.41 -9.25 10.71
C ASP A 66 -6.57 -7.75 11.00
N PRO A 67 -6.77 -7.35 12.26
CA PRO A 67 -6.95 -5.94 12.58
C PRO A 67 -5.63 -5.17 12.38
N PRO A 68 -5.54 -4.22 11.42
CA PRO A 68 -4.37 -3.37 11.32
C PRO A 68 -4.20 -2.51 12.57
N SER A 69 -2.95 -2.29 12.93
CA SER A 69 -2.54 -1.27 13.89
C SER A 69 -2.80 0.13 13.31
N GLU A 70 -2.88 1.13 14.19
CA GLU A 70 -3.11 2.53 13.81
C GLU A 70 -2.06 3.01 12.78
N HIS A 71 -0.80 2.65 12.97
CA HIS A 71 0.27 3.01 12.04
C HIS A 71 0.09 2.40 10.64
N GLU A 72 -0.49 1.20 10.55
CA GLU A 72 -0.75 0.54 9.27
C GLU A 72 -1.95 1.18 8.56
N LEU A 73 -2.98 1.56 9.31
CA LEU A 73 -4.11 2.34 8.78
C LEU A 73 -3.66 3.70 8.22
N GLN A 74 -2.82 4.43 8.96
CA GLN A 74 -2.27 5.70 8.50
C GLN A 74 -1.41 5.54 7.23
N ARG A 75 -0.67 4.43 7.09
CA ARG A 75 0.07 4.10 5.85
C ARG A 75 -0.87 3.87 4.67
N MET A 76 -1.96 3.13 4.90
CA MET A 76 -2.97 2.88 3.88
C MET A 76 -3.65 4.18 3.42
N LEU A 77 -3.86 5.14 4.32
CA LEU A 77 -4.40 6.45 3.97
C LEU A 77 -3.39 7.35 3.25
N ALA A 78 -2.12 7.31 3.65
CA ALA A 78 -1.06 8.12 3.03
C ALA A 78 -0.62 7.60 1.65
N GLY A 79 -0.83 6.31 1.38
CA GLY A 79 -0.58 5.67 0.10
C GLY A 79 -1.72 5.91 -0.91
N GLY A 80 -2.20 4.83 -1.51
CA GLY A 80 -3.20 4.83 -2.58
C GLY A 80 -2.64 4.25 -3.88
N ASN A 81 -3.46 3.46 -4.56
CA ASN A 81 -3.05 2.80 -5.80
C ASN A 81 -2.66 3.79 -6.89
N ASP A 82 -3.44 4.85 -7.09
CA ASP A 82 -3.16 5.86 -8.11
C ASP A 82 -1.90 6.66 -7.77
N ASN A 83 -1.68 6.97 -6.49
CA ASN A 83 -0.47 7.67 -6.03
C ASN A 83 0.79 6.85 -6.31
N PHE A 84 0.72 5.54 -6.10
CA PHE A 84 1.85 4.66 -6.42
C PHE A 84 2.03 4.52 -7.94
N TRP A 85 0.94 4.38 -8.71
CA TRP A 85 0.98 4.35 -10.17
C TRP A 85 1.60 5.61 -10.76
N GLU A 86 1.19 6.79 -10.29
CA GLU A 86 1.75 8.07 -10.72
C GLU A 86 3.24 8.14 -10.39
N PHE A 87 3.63 7.73 -9.18
CA PHE A 87 5.04 7.70 -8.79
C PHE A 87 5.88 6.80 -9.69
N LEU A 88 5.39 5.61 -10.05
CA LEU A 88 6.10 4.70 -10.95
C LEU A 88 6.16 5.24 -12.38
N ASN A 89 5.09 5.88 -12.86
CA ASN A 89 5.05 6.47 -14.20
C ASN A 89 6.06 7.63 -14.34
N LEU A 90 6.25 8.42 -13.28
CA LEU A 90 7.21 9.53 -13.27
C LEU A 90 8.68 9.06 -13.21
N ASN A 91 8.95 7.88 -12.64
CA ASN A 91 10.31 7.39 -12.40
C ASN A 91 10.76 6.27 -13.36
N VAL A 92 10.10 6.18 -14.53
CA VAL A 92 10.37 5.20 -15.61
C VAL A 92 10.38 3.76 -15.08
N CYS A 93 9.19 3.20 -14.89
CA CYS A 93 9.05 1.75 -14.79
C CYS A 93 9.03 1.12 -16.18
N ASP A 94 9.94 0.19 -16.44
CA ASP A 94 9.83 -0.64 -17.64
C ASP A 94 8.60 -1.56 -17.50
N PRO A 95 7.71 -1.60 -18.50
CA PRO A 95 6.52 -2.45 -18.48
C PRO A 95 6.84 -3.95 -18.58
N SER A 96 8.11 -4.31 -18.86
CA SER A 96 8.59 -5.69 -18.92
C SER A 96 9.12 -6.22 -17.58
N TRP A 97 9.12 -5.42 -16.52
CA TRP A 97 9.61 -5.87 -15.21
C TRP A 97 8.68 -6.92 -14.60
N THR A 98 9.29 -7.95 -14.02
CA THR A 98 8.56 -8.86 -13.14
C THR A 98 8.17 -8.14 -11.86
N ILE A 99 7.20 -8.68 -11.13
CA ILE A 99 6.83 -8.18 -9.79
C ILE A 99 8.09 -8.08 -8.91
N GLN A 100 8.99 -9.06 -8.98
CA GLN A 100 10.22 -9.06 -8.20
C GLN A 100 11.14 -7.88 -8.58
N ASP A 101 11.41 -7.67 -9.86
CA ASP A 101 12.27 -6.56 -10.31
C ASP A 101 11.68 -5.20 -9.95
N LYS A 102 10.37 -5.04 -10.12
CA LYS A 102 9.63 -3.82 -9.79
C LYS A 102 9.78 -3.45 -8.32
N TYR A 103 9.59 -4.41 -7.41
CA TYR A 103 9.67 -4.14 -5.97
C TYR A 103 11.10 -4.14 -5.40
N HIS A 104 12.07 -4.74 -6.10
CA HIS A 104 13.50 -4.63 -5.80
C HIS A 104 14.13 -3.34 -6.33
N SER A 105 13.44 -2.61 -7.21
CA SER A 105 13.94 -1.39 -7.82
C SER A 105 14.16 -0.26 -6.79
N PHE A 106 15.03 0.67 -7.16
CA PHE A 106 15.25 1.90 -6.37
C PHE A 106 13.98 2.74 -6.26
N GLN A 107 13.13 2.74 -7.28
CA GLN A 107 11.85 3.45 -7.31
C GLN A 107 10.91 2.93 -6.22
N ALA A 108 10.75 1.61 -6.13
CA ALA A 108 9.95 1.02 -5.05
C ALA A 108 10.53 1.39 -3.68
N ALA A 109 11.86 1.40 -3.51
CA ALA A 109 12.48 1.85 -2.27
C ALA A 109 12.16 3.31 -1.93
N ALA A 110 12.33 4.22 -2.89
CA ALA A 110 12.06 5.64 -2.71
C ALA A 110 10.59 5.93 -2.37
N TYR A 111 9.64 5.17 -2.94
CA TYR A 111 8.24 5.32 -2.60
C TYR A 111 7.94 4.88 -1.16
N ARG A 112 8.58 3.81 -0.67
CA ARG A 112 8.45 3.42 0.74
C ARG A 112 8.90 4.54 1.67
N ASP A 113 10.07 5.10 1.39
CA ASP A 113 10.61 6.20 2.20
C ASP A 113 9.68 7.42 2.16
N ARG A 114 9.04 7.68 1.02
CA ARG A 114 8.02 8.73 0.89
C ARG A 114 6.80 8.45 1.76
N VAL A 115 6.21 7.25 1.69
CA VAL A 115 5.04 6.87 2.51
C VAL A 115 5.39 6.93 4.01
N LEU A 116 6.58 6.45 4.39
CA LEU A 116 7.09 6.54 5.75
C LEU A 116 7.31 7.98 6.21
N SER A 117 7.86 8.83 5.35
CA SER A 117 8.09 10.24 5.64
C SER A 117 6.77 10.99 5.89
N TYR A 118 5.71 10.67 5.14
CA TYR A 118 4.38 11.24 5.41
C TYR A 118 3.89 10.93 6.83
N LEU A 119 4.14 9.71 7.36
CA LEU A 119 3.79 9.36 8.75
C LEU A 119 4.63 10.10 9.79
N ILE A 120 5.92 10.30 9.51
CA ILE A 120 6.82 11.01 10.43
C ILE A 120 6.43 12.49 10.50
N CYS A 121 6.01 13.07 9.36
CA CYS A 121 5.52 14.44 9.30
C CYS A 121 4.18 14.61 10.03
N THR A 122 3.23 13.67 9.87
CA THR A 122 1.92 13.72 10.57
C THR A 122 2.01 13.40 12.06
N THR A 123 3.03 12.68 12.52
CA THR A 123 3.29 12.46 13.95
C THR A 123 4.05 13.62 14.60
N ASN A 124 4.83 14.39 13.85
CA ASN A 124 5.49 15.62 14.35
C ASN A 124 4.62 16.88 14.24
N TYR A 125 3.60 16.87 13.38
CA TYR A 125 2.55 17.88 13.32
C TYR A 125 1.20 17.20 13.47
N PRO A 126 0.71 17.01 14.71
CA PRO A 126 -0.63 16.49 14.91
C PRO A 126 -1.60 17.42 14.20
N PHE A 127 -2.40 16.85 13.31
CA PHE A 127 -3.55 17.48 12.67
C PHE A 127 -4.44 18.05 13.78
N GLN A 128 -4.25 19.32 14.14
CA GLN A 128 -5.22 20.08 14.91
C GLN A 128 -6.41 20.26 13.99
N GLY A 129 -7.53 19.67 14.39
CA GLY A 129 -8.75 19.62 13.62
C GLY A 129 -9.23 20.98 13.14
N ALA A 130 -9.97 20.93 12.05
CA ALA A 130 -10.97 21.90 11.66
C ALA A 130 -12.27 21.14 11.41
#